data_AF-A0A963F2C5-F1
#
_entry.id   AF-A0A963F2C5-F1
#
_cell.length_a   1.000
_cell.length_b   1.000
_cell.length_c   1.000
_cell.angle_alpha   90.00
_cell.angle_beta   90.00
_cell.angle_gamma   90.00
#
_symmetry.space_group_name_H-M   'P 1'
#
loop_
_entity.id
_entity.type
_entity.pdbx_description
1 polymer ?
#
loop_
_entity_poly.entity_id
_entity_poly.type
_entity_poly.pdbx_seq_one_letter_code
_entity_poly.pdbx_strand_id
1 'polypeptide(L)'
;KMAFALLGHMRGGPAKAAVVASAATGLISGSSIANVATTGTFTIPLMKRVGFPGVKAGAVEVAGSTNGQLTPPVMGAAAFLMIEYVGISYIEVIKHAFLPAIISYIALVYIVHLEALKAGMTGLPKRTQSTLAQKLMTFAAIVTGTCLIGLIVYYGIGWIKDYTGEAAIYIVAAGVLAAYVALVAYSARYPELAMDDPNSPLLELPEIGPTVKVGLYFLLPIVVLMWCLVVERFSPGLSAFWATLFMILIVLTQRPLQAMFRGRSAAGMWYQGITECINGLVHGARNMIGIGVATAAAGIVVGTITLTGIGQVMVQFVEFISGGNLMAALIFTAMICIILGMGLPTTANYIVVSSLMAPVVVSLAASNGLVVPLVAVHMFVFYFGILADDTPPVGLAAFAAAAIAKSDPIRTGVQGFMYDIRTAILPFLFIFNTELLMIGIANWFELLLVISSAVVAMLLFAAATQGYWLVRSRIWESLALLLVAFTLFRPGYWWDMVYEPIETLKPTRIEALAEQVPDNGKLQMLVSGENLDGKQVSKVIRLPMGPAGTGPERLMNAGLETRLEADRVLVDNIVFGSAAEQVGLDFDWEITGLQVAAERPPKHLMFIPALLLLGVIAMLQKRRSSSSRETISPA
;
A
#
# COMPACT_ATOMS: atom_id res chain seq x y z
N LYS A 1 12.92 -2.93 -19.55
CA LYS A 1 14.39 -3.01 -19.80
C LYS A 1 15.24 -2.71 -18.56
N MET A 2 15.06 -1.58 -17.86
CA MET A 2 15.85 -1.24 -16.65
C MET A 2 15.84 -2.35 -15.59
N ALA A 3 14.66 -2.80 -15.15
CA ALA A 3 14.55 -3.82 -14.11
C ALA A 3 15.25 -5.13 -14.50
N PHE A 4 15.25 -5.45 -15.80
CA PHE A 4 15.91 -6.63 -16.34
C PHE A 4 17.42 -6.53 -16.28
N ALA A 5 17.97 -5.37 -16.65
CA ALA A 5 19.39 -5.10 -16.54
C ALA A 5 19.90 -5.19 -15.08
N LEU A 6 19.07 -4.77 -14.11
CA LEU A 6 19.38 -4.84 -12.67
C LEU A 6 19.31 -6.26 -12.11
N LEU A 7 18.26 -7.03 -12.44
CA LEU A 7 17.92 -8.26 -11.71
C LEU A 7 18.08 -9.54 -12.53
N GLY A 8 18.19 -9.46 -13.86
CA GLY A 8 18.18 -10.62 -14.75
C GLY A 8 19.33 -11.62 -14.54
N HIS A 9 20.42 -11.18 -13.92
CA HIS A 9 21.55 -12.04 -13.53
C HIS A 9 21.29 -12.90 -12.28
N MET A 10 20.22 -12.62 -11.53
CA MET A 10 19.85 -13.41 -10.35
C MET A 10 19.11 -14.68 -10.77
N ARG A 11 19.04 -15.70 -9.89
CA ARG A 11 18.13 -16.84 -10.09
C ARG A 11 16.69 -16.36 -10.11
N GLY A 12 15.96 -16.71 -11.18
CA GLY A 12 14.63 -16.15 -11.46
C GLY A 12 14.66 -14.65 -11.79
N GLY A 13 15.83 -14.11 -12.14
CA GLY A 13 16.09 -12.69 -12.36
C GLY A 13 15.10 -11.99 -13.30
N PRO A 14 14.71 -12.59 -14.43
CA PRO A 14 13.72 -12.02 -15.34
C PRO A 14 12.34 -11.85 -14.69
N ALA A 15 11.93 -12.78 -13.83
CA ALA A 15 10.67 -12.67 -13.09
C ALA A 15 10.77 -11.65 -11.95
N LYS A 16 11.93 -11.53 -11.28
CA LYS A 16 12.16 -10.45 -10.30
C LYS A 16 12.16 -9.08 -10.97
N ALA A 17 12.73 -9.00 -12.17
CA ALA A 17 12.69 -7.82 -13.01
C ALA A 17 11.28 -7.48 -13.46
N ALA A 18 10.45 -8.47 -13.77
CA ALA A 18 9.03 -8.28 -14.06
C ALA A 18 8.34 -7.59 -12.87
N VAL A 19 8.48 -8.16 -11.66
CA VAL A 19 7.89 -7.59 -10.44
C VAL A 19 8.30 -6.13 -10.23
N VAL A 20 9.59 -5.80 -10.39
CA VAL A 20 10.07 -4.41 -10.22
C VAL A 20 9.60 -3.49 -11.35
N ALA A 21 9.47 -4.00 -12.57
CA ALA A 21 8.91 -3.22 -13.69
C ALA A 21 7.42 -2.93 -13.49
N SER A 22 6.64 -3.93 -13.06
CA SER A 22 5.22 -3.77 -12.72
C SER A 22 5.07 -2.86 -11.50
N ALA A 23 5.99 -2.90 -10.53
CA ALA A 23 6.02 -1.93 -9.44
C ALA A 23 6.20 -0.51 -9.96
N ALA A 24 7.25 -0.25 -10.72
CA ALA A 24 7.55 1.08 -11.26
C ALA A 24 6.41 1.65 -12.13
N THR A 25 5.72 0.80 -12.88
CA THR A 25 4.59 1.21 -13.72
C THR A 25 3.31 1.36 -12.91
N GLY A 26 3.07 0.47 -11.94
CA GLY A 26 1.93 0.50 -11.04
C GLY A 26 1.90 1.74 -10.15
N LEU A 27 3.08 2.20 -9.72
CA LEU A 27 3.30 3.50 -9.06
C LEU A 27 2.70 4.69 -9.80
N ILE A 28 2.53 4.56 -11.13
CA ILE A 28 2.06 5.63 -12.02
C ILE A 28 0.61 5.35 -12.44
N SER A 29 0.31 4.13 -12.87
CA SER A 29 -0.99 3.80 -13.45
C SER A 29 -2.10 3.67 -12.41
N GLY A 30 -1.79 3.18 -11.21
CA GLY A 30 -2.79 2.87 -10.18
C GLY A 30 -3.86 1.86 -10.62
N SER A 31 -3.60 1.08 -11.69
CA SER A 31 -4.55 0.12 -12.26
C SER A 31 -3.84 -1.19 -12.61
N SER A 32 -4.34 -2.29 -12.06
CA SER A 32 -3.82 -3.64 -12.28
C SER A 32 -3.92 -4.06 -13.76
N ILE A 33 -5.08 -3.88 -14.39
CA ILE A 33 -5.34 -4.26 -15.79
C ILE A 33 -4.46 -3.45 -16.75
N ALA A 34 -4.37 -2.14 -16.55
CA ALA A 34 -3.54 -1.27 -17.39
C ALA A 34 -2.05 -1.65 -17.26
N ASN A 35 -1.62 -2.04 -16.06
CA ASN A 35 -0.25 -2.51 -15.82
C ASN A 35 0.00 -3.81 -16.58
N VAL A 36 -0.84 -4.84 -16.43
CA VAL A 36 -0.74 -6.10 -17.19
C VAL A 36 -0.74 -5.86 -18.71
N ALA A 37 -1.60 -4.97 -19.21
CA ALA A 37 -1.69 -4.65 -20.63
C ALA A 37 -0.44 -3.92 -21.17
N THR A 38 0.32 -3.25 -20.31
CA THR A 38 1.52 -2.50 -20.71
C THR A 38 2.79 -3.29 -20.41
N THR A 39 3.09 -3.58 -19.14
CA THR A 39 4.29 -4.33 -18.73
C THR A 39 4.20 -5.81 -19.08
N GLY A 40 3.03 -6.42 -18.88
CA GLY A 40 2.79 -7.85 -19.08
C GLY A 40 3.12 -8.34 -20.49
N THR A 41 2.89 -7.51 -21.51
CA THR A 41 3.20 -7.83 -22.91
C THR A 41 4.68 -8.12 -23.15
N PHE A 42 5.56 -7.57 -22.31
CA PHE A 42 7.01 -7.80 -22.37
C PHE A 42 7.50 -8.74 -21.29
N THR A 43 6.98 -8.63 -20.07
CA THR A 43 7.45 -9.40 -18.90
C THR A 43 6.99 -10.85 -18.91
N ILE A 44 5.76 -11.14 -19.34
CA ILE A 44 5.21 -12.50 -19.37
C ILE A 44 5.97 -13.39 -20.37
N PRO A 45 6.16 -13.01 -21.65
CA PRO A 45 6.96 -13.80 -22.58
C PRO A 45 8.39 -14.01 -22.09
N LEU A 46 8.97 -12.97 -21.48
CA LEU A 46 10.31 -13.01 -20.90
C LEU A 46 10.43 -14.03 -19.77
N MET A 47 9.49 -14.05 -18.81
CA MET A 47 9.47 -15.03 -17.73
C MET A 47 9.35 -16.46 -18.28
N LYS A 48 8.53 -16.66 -19.33
CA LYS A 48 8.37 -17.96 -19.98
C LYS A 48 9.67 -18.45 -20.61
N ARG A 49 10.44 -17.57 -21.26
CA ARG A 49 11.72 -17.92 -21.90
C ARG A 49 12.77 -18.45 -20.92
N VAL A 50 12.71 -18.05 -19.66
CA VAL A 50 13.64 -18.52 -18.62
C VAL A 50 13.11 -19.69 -17.81
N GLY A 51 11.98 -20.27 -18.23
CA GLY A 51 11.45 -21.53 -17.72
C GLY A 51 10.21 -21.41 -16.82
N PHE A 52 9.62 -20.22 -16.63
CA PHE A 52 8.35 -20.14 -15.90
C PHE A 52 7.20 -20.69 -16.74
N PRO A 53 6.33 -21.57 -16.20
CA PRO A 53 5.07 -21.94 -16.86
C PRO A 53 4.21 -20.71 -17.14
N GLY A 54 3.43 -20.73 -18.23
CA GLY A 54 2.56 -19.61 -18.61
C GLY A 54 1.63 -19.14 -17.48
N VAL A 55 1.04 -20.09 -16.74
CA VAL A 55 0.20 -19.82 -15.57
C VAL A 55 0.96 -19.04 -14.49
N LYS A 56 2.20 -19.44 -14.16
CA LYS A 56 3.00 -18.76 -13.13
C LYS A 56 3.54 -17.41 -13.62
N ALA A 57 3.95 -17.31 -14.88
CA ALA A 57 4.37 -16.05 -15.47
C ALA A 57 3.22 -15.02 -15.46
N GLY A 58 2.02 -15.43 -15.87
CA GLY A 58 0.82 -14.59 -15.77
C GLY A 58 0.50 -14.23 -14.33
N ALA A 59 0.52 -15.19 -13.40
CA ALA A 59 0.23 -14.96 -11.99
C ALA A 59 1.21 -13.98 -11.31
N VAL A 60 2.51 -14.07 -11.62
CA VAL A 60 3.52 -13.11 -11.10
C VAL A 60 3.24 -11.71 -11.61
N GLU A 61 2.86 -11.57 -12.89
CA GLU A 61 2.50 -10.26 -13.46
C GLU A 61 1.24 -9.69 -12.84
N VAL A 62 0.20 -10.51 -12.64
CA VAL A 62 -1.05 -10.12 -11.96
C VAL A 62 -0.74 -9.64 -10.55
N ALA A 63 0.01 -10.44 -9.77
CA ALA A 63 0.37 -10.09 -8.40
C ALA A 63 1.21 -8.81 -8.31
N GLY A 64 2.17 -8.63 -9.22
CA GLY A 64 2.95 -7.40 -9.31
C GLY A 64 2.10 -6.19 -9.69
N SER A 65 1.07 -6.41 -10.52
CA SER A 65 0.17 -5.38 -11.01
C SER A 65 -0.87 -4.95 -9.98
N THR A 66 -1.49 -5.89 -9.26
CA THR A 66 -2.42 -5.62 -8.16
C THR A 66 -1.73 -4.82 -7.06
N ASN A 67 -0.51 -5.22 -6.66
CA ASN A 67 0.30 -4.48 -5.70
C ASN A 67 0.60 -3.03 -6.14
N GLY A 68 0.63 -2.76 -7.45
CA GLY A 68 0.90 -1.43 -7.99
C GLY A 68 -0.12 -0.40 -7.54
N GLN A 69 -1.37 -0.84 -7.33
CA GLN A 69 -2.48 -0.01 -6.88
C GLN A 69 -2.30 0.48 -5.43
N LEU A 70 -1.54 -0.27 -4.62
CA LEU A 70 -1.26 0.07 -3.22
C LEU A 70 -0.10 1.05 -3.06
N THR A 71 0.72 1.23 -4.09
CA THR A 71 2.09 1.68 -3.88
C THR A 71 2.21 3.19 -4.10
N PRO A 72 2.70 3.96 -3.10
CA PRO A 72 2.97 5.38 -3.24
C PRO A 72 4.09 5.66 -4.25
N PRO A 73 4.01 6.73 -5.04
CA PRO A 73 3.28 7.93 -4.69
C PRO A 73 1.83 7.98 -5.15
N VAL A 74 1.51 7.62 -6.40
CA VAL A 74 0.22 7.98 -7.01
C VAL A 74 -0.94 7.21 -6.40
N MET A 75 -0.78 5.90 -6.15
CA MET A 75 -1.81 5.00 -5.58
C MET A 75 -3.17 5.01 -6.30
N GLY A 76 -3.23 5.56 -7.52
CA GLY A 76 -4.45 5.71 -8.32
C GLY A 76 -5.48 6.69 -7.72
N ALA A 77 -6.66 6.75 -8.34
CA ALA A 77 -7.74 7.65 -7.93
C ALA A 77 -8.36 7.29 -6.56
N ALA A 78 -8.19 6.05 -6.09
CA ALA A 78 -8.70 5.62 -4.79
C ALA A 78 -8.04 6.35 -3.62
N ALA A 79 -6.74 6.69 -3.72
CA ALA A 79 -6.07 7.49 -2.69
C ALA A 79 -6.66 8.90 -2.56
N PHE A 80 -7.13 9.49 -3.67
CA PHE A 80 -7.80 10.78 -3.67
C PHE A 80 -9.15 10.74 -2.97
N LEU A 81 -9.92 9.68 -3.21
CA LEU A 81 -11.17 9.44 -2.49
C LEU A 81 -10.94 9.15 -1.00
N MET A 82 -9.82 8.48 -0.67
CA MET A 82 -9.45 8.22 0.72
C MET A 82 -9.16 9.51 1.50
N ILE A 83 -8.49 10.48 0.89
CA ILE A 83 -8.31 11.83 1.47
C ILE A 83 -9.66 12.46 1.80
N GLU A 84 -10.59 12.40 0.86
CA GLU A 84 -11.91 13.02 1.01
C GLU A 84 -12.76 12.34 2.09
N TYR A 85 -12.76 11.00 2.16
CA TYR A 85 -13.54 10.26 3.16
C TYR A 85 -12.93 10.25 4.56
N VAL A 86 -11.60 10.17 4.65
CA VAL A 86 -10.90 10.10 5.95
C VAL A 86 -10.58 11.49 6.49
N GLY A 87 -10.51 12.52 5.64
CA GLY A 87 -10.20 13.90 6.04
C GLY A 87 -8.73 14.13 6.41
N ILE A 88 -7.82 13.26 5.94
CA ILE A 88 -6.36 13.38 6.19
C ILE A 88 -5.61 13.84 4.95
N SER A 89 -4.42 14.40 5.14
CA SER A 89 -3.60 14.87 4.02
C SER A 89 -3.11 13.73 3.12
N TYR A 90 -2.81 14.02 1.85
CA TYR A 90 -2.23 13.03 0.94
C TYR A 90 -0.92 12.44 1.46
N ILE A 91 -0.11 13.26 2.13
CA ILE A 91 1.17 12.86 2.72
C ILE A 91 0.95 11.79 3.79
N GLU A 92 -0.11 11.92 4.60
CA GLU A 92 -0.46 10.93 5.61
C GLU A 92 -0.90 9.63 4.96
N VAL A 93 -1.74 9.67 3.92
CA VAL A 93 -2.12 8.47 3.15
C VAL A 93 -0.87 7.77 2.59
N ILE A 94 0.04 8.52 1.97
CA ILE A 94 1.32 7.99 1.47
C ILE A 94 2.13 7.36 2.60
N LYS A 95 2.29 8.05 3.72
CA LYS A 95 3.05 7.58 4.89
C LYS A 95 2.49 6.26 5.40
N HIS A 96 1.18 6.16 5.54
CA HIS A 96 0.50 4.96 6.05
C HIS A 96 0.58 3.78 5.09
N ALA A 97 0.56 4.02 3.77
CA ALA A 97 0.64 2.97 2.75
C ALA A 97 2.08 2.52 2.40
N PHE A 98 3.09 3.35 2.68
CA PHE A 98 4.47 3.13 2.23
C PHE A 98 5.07 1.80 2.72
N LEU A 99 5.08 1.58 4.04
CA LEU A 99 5.69 0.38 4.62
C LEU A 99 4.96 -0.91 4.19
N PRO A 100 3.63 -1.00 4.27
CA PRO A 100 2.88 -2.16 3.76
C PRO A 100 3.13 -2.47 2.28
N ALA A 101 3.19 -1.45 1.42
CA ALA A 101 3.43 -1.61 -0.01
C ALA A 101 4.83 -2.18 -0.31
N ILE A 102 5.86 -1.64 0.35
CA ILE A 102 7.25 -2.13 0.19
C ILE A 102 7.36 -3.58 0.67
N ILE A 103 6.81 -3.90 1.83
CA ILE A 103 6.82 -5.27 2.38
C ILE A 103 6.16 -6.24 1.39
N SER A 104 5.02 -5.86 0.81
CA SER A 104 4.31 -6.69 -0.14
C SER A 104 5.14 -6.97 -1.42
N TYR A 105 5.86 -5.97 -1.93
CA TYR A 105 6.75 -6.16 -3.09
C TYR A 105 8.00 -6.97 -2.76
N ILE A 106 8.65 -6.74 -1.62
CA ILE A 106 9.80 -7.54 -1.17
C ILE A 106 9.39 -9.02 -1.10
N ALA A 107 8.21 -9.28 -0.52
CA ALA A 107 7.68 -10.61 -0.40
C ALA A 107 7.33 -11.25 -1.75
N LEU A 108 6.82 -10.48 -2.73
CA LEU A 108 6.60 -10.98 -4.09
C LEU A 108 7.91 -11.36 -4.79
N VAL A 109 8.92 -10.49 -4.73
CA VAL A 109 10.26 -10.76 -5.28
C VAL A 109 10.86 -12.02 -4.64
N TYR A 110 10.59 -12.22 -3.35
CA TYR A 110 11.01 -13.41 -2.63
C TYR A 110 10.23 -14.66 -3.03
N ILE A 111 8.90 -14.61 -3.21
CA ILE A 111 8.11 -15.73 -3.75
C ILE A 111 8.64 -16.15 -5.12
N VAL A 112 8.91 -15.18 -6.01
CA VAL A 112 9.52 -15.45 -7.32
C VAL A 112 10.89 -16.10 -7.17
N HIS A 113 11.67 -15.69 -6.17
CA HIS A 113 12.94 -16.34 -5.86
C HIS A 113 12.76 -17.80 -5.43
N LEU A 114 11.82 -18.08 -4.53
CA LEU A 114 11.51 -19.42 -4.06
C LEU A 114 11.00 -20.31 -5.19
N GLU A 115 10.16 -19.79 -6.08
CA GLU A 115 9.72 -20.49 -7.28
C GLU A 115 10.87 -20.85 -8.22
N ALA A 116 11.79 -19.91 -8.44
CA ALA A 116 12.99 -20.17 -9.24
C ALA A 116 13.89 -21.23 -8.58
N LEU A 117 14.01 -21.25 -7.25
CA LEU A 117 14.75 -22.29 -6.52
C LEU A 117 14.08 -23.66 -6.63
N LYS A 118 12.74 -23.73 -6.46
CA LYS A 118 11.96 -24.96 -6.64
C LYS A 118 12.08 -25.53 -8.06
N ALA A 119 12.22 -24.67 -9.05
CA ALA A 119 12.39 -25.03 -10.45
C ALA A 119 13.86 -25.22 -10.89
N GLY A 120 14.84 -25.08 -10.00
CA GLY A 120 16.26 -25.25 -10.32
C GLY A 120 16.83 -24.22 -11.30
N MET A 121 16.19 -23.05 -11.44
CA MET A 121 16.57 -22.04 -12.43
C MET A 121 17.90 -21.36 -12.08
N THR A 122 18.76 -21.17 -13.09
CA THR A 122 20.00 -20.40 -13.00
C THR A 122 19.80 -18.96 -13.48
N GLY A 123 20.68 -18.05 -13.05
CA GLY A 123 20.66 -16.66 -13.51
C GLY A 123 21.39 -16.50 -14.83
N LEU A 124 21.07 -15.45 -15.59
CA LEU A 124 21.79 -15.13 -16.82
C LEU A 124 23.25 -14.72 -16.51
N PRO A 125 24.22 -15.07 -17.37
CA PRO A 125 25.61 -14.73 -17.17
C PRO A 125 25.79 -13.20 -17.11
N LYS A 126 26.57 -12.74 -16.14
CA LYS A 126 26.81 -11.32 -15.89
C LYS A 126 28.00 -10.86 -16.72
N ARG A 127 27.83 -9.83 -17.57
CA ARG A 127 28.94 -9.20 -18.31
C ARG A 127 30.01 -8.57 -17.38
N THR A 128 29.64 -8.21 -16.15
CA THR A 128 30.55 -7.56 -15.20
C THR A 128 30.28 -8.05 -13.77
N GLN A 129 31.33 -8.46 -13.05
CA GLN A 129 31.25 -8.80 -11.63
C GLN A 129 31.56 -7.56 -10.78
N SER A 130 30.52 -6.91 -10.24
CA SER A 130 30.70 -5.83 -9.27
C SER A 130 30.95 -6.39 -7.86
N THR A 131 31.90 -5.80 -7.13
CA THR A 131 32.21 -6.17 -5.74
C THR A 131 31.06 -5.79 -4.80
N LEU A 132 30.99 -6.40 -3.61
CA LEU A 132 29.97 -6.06 -2.60
C LEU A 132 30.04 -4.57 -2.22
N ALA A 133 31.25 -4.02 -2.07
CA ALA A 133 31.48 -2.61 -1.82
C ALA A 133 30.94 -1.73 -2.95
N GLN A 134 31.16 -2.09 -4.21
CA GLN A 134 30.59 -1.37 -5.35
C GLN A 134 29.06 -1.44 -5.37
N LYS A 135 28.46 -2.59 -5.05
CA LYS A 135 26.99 -2.72 -4.96
C LYS A 135 26.42 -1.85 -3.84
N LEU A 136 27.05 -1.85 -2.67
CA LEU A 136 26.65 -1.01 -1.54
C LEU A 136 26.85 0.47 -1.85
N MET A 137 27.96 0.86 -2.48
CA MET A 137 28.20 2.25 -2.90
C MET A 137 27.23 2.68 -4.00
N THR A 138 26.92 1.85 -4.99
CA THR A 138 25.93 2.18 -6.02
C THR A 138 24.53 2.27 -5.42
N PHE A 139 24.16 1.36 -4.52
CA PHE A 139 22.87 1.44 -3.81
C PHE A 139 22.80 2.69 -2.94
N ALA A 140 23.84 2.98 -2.15
CA ALA A 140 23.93 4.19 -1.35
C ALA A 140 23.90 5.44 -2.23
N ALA A 141 24.63 5.48 -3.34
CA ALA A 141 24.62 6.61 -4.27
C ALA A 141 23.26 6.82 -4.94
N ILE A 142 22.52 5.75 -5.26
CA ILE A 142 21.16 5.85 -5.80
C ILE A 142 20.20 6.35 -4.72
N VAL A 143 20.25 5.78 -3.51
CA VAL A 143 19.37 6.17 -2.39
C VAL A 143 19.67 7.61 -1.97
N THR A 144 20.93 7.92 -1.67
CA THR A 144 21.39 9.27 -1.34
C THR A 144 21.10 10.24 -2.48
N GLY A 145 21.33 9.86 -3.75
CA GLY A 145 21.00 10.70 -4.90
C GLY A 145 19.50 10.98 -5.03
N THR A 146 18.66 9.98 -4.83
CA THR A 146 17.19 10.13 -4.87
C THR A 146 16.69 10.94 -3.67
N CYS A 147 17.22 10.70 -2.46
CA CYS A 147 16.92 11.51 -1.28
C CYS A 147 17.39 12.95 -1.45
N LEU A 148 18.58 13.17 -2.01
CA LEU A 148 19.14 14.49 -2.27
C LEU A 148 18.30 15.23 -3.32
N ILE A 149 17.92 14.57 -4.42
CA ILE A 149 17.00 15.15 -5.41
C ILE A 149 15.66 15.49 -4.74
N GLY A 150 15.11 14.58 -3.95
CA GLY A 150 13.87 14.82 -3.19
C GLY A 150 13.99 16.00 -2.23
N LEU A 151 15.10 16.12 -1.50
CA LEU A 151 15.40 17.22 -0.59
C LEU A 151 15.62 18.54 -1.33
N ILE A 152 16.35 18.53 -2.45
CA ILE A 152 16.57 19.71 -3.30
C ILE A 152 15.24 20.19 -3.88
N VAL A 153 14.39 19.28 -4.36
CA VAL A 153 13.07 19.63 -4.87
C VAL A 153 12.19 20.16 -3.73
N TYR A 154 12.19 19.50 -2.57
CA TYR A 154 11.35 19.90 -1.44
C TYR A 154 11.77 21.25 -0.84
N TYR A 155 13.03 21.37 -0.40
CA TYR A 155 13.56 22.59 0.22
C TYR A 155 13.87 23.68 -0.78
N GLY A 156 14.49 23.33 -1.92
CA GLY A 156 14.87 24.30 -2.93
C GLY A 156 13.64 25.02 -3.49
N ILE A 157 12.53 24.31 -3.66
CA ILE A 157 11.30 24.96 -4.10
C ILE A 157 10.51 25.57 -2.94
N GLY A 158 10.54 24.98 -1.74
CA GLY A 158 10.00 25.61 -0.52
C GLY A 158 10.58 27.02 -0.30
N TRP A 159 11.90 27.18 -0.44
CA TRP A 159 12.55 28.48 -0.37
C TRP A 159 12.12 29.42 -1.48
N ILE A 160 12.00 28.94 -2.73
CA ILE A 160 11.48 29.77 -3.82
C ILE A 160 10.12 30.34 -3.45
N LYS A 161 9.25 29.55 -2.82
CA LYS A 161 7.93 30.01 -2.35
C LYS A 161 8.03 31.03 -1.22
N ASP A 162 8.88 30.79 -0.22
CA ASP A 162 9.08 31.71 0.90
C ASP A 162 9.57 33.09 0.45
N TYR A 163 10.44 33.14 -0.59
CA TYR A 163 11.01 34.38 -1.09
C TYR A 163 10.18 35.08 -2.17
N THR A 164 9.40 34.35 -2.98
CA THR A 164 8.75 34.90 -4.19
C THR A 164 7.22 34.84 -4.17
N GLY A 165 6.62 34.24 -3.14
CA GLY A 165 5.17 34.21 -2.95
C GLY A 165 4.43 33.61 -4.15
N GLU A 166 3.43 34.33 -4.68
CA GLU A 166 2.63 33.88 -5.83
C GLU A 166 3.43 33.74 -7.13
N ALA A 167 4.58 34.41 -7.25
CA ALA A 167 5.44 34.28 -8.43
C ALA A 167 6.20 32.94 -8.48
N ALA A 168 6.25 32.21 -7.37
CA ALA A 168 6.94 30.93 -7.26
C ALA A 168 6.46 29.92 -8.30
N ILE A 169 5.15 29.90 -8.60
CA ILE A 169 4.58 28.95 -9.58
C ILE A 169 5.19 29.13 -10.97
N TYR A 170 5.44 30.37 -11.40
CA TYR A 170 6.03 30.66 -12.72
C TYR A 170 7.51 30.32 -12.76
N ILE A 171 8.24 30.59 -11.67
CA ILE A 171 9.67 30.25 -11.54
C ILE A 171 9.85 28.73 -11.58
N VAL A 172 9.02 27.99 -10.85
CA VAL A 172 9.04 26.53 -10.82
C VAL A 172 8.65 25.96 -12.18
N ALA A 173 7.60 26.49 -12.82
CA ALA A 173 7.21 26.06 -14.15
C ALA A 173 8.35 26.26 -15.17
N ALA A 174 9.03 27.41 -15.13
CA ALA A 174 10.19 27.68 -15.96
C ALA A 174 11.36 26.73 -15.64
N GLY A 175 11.61 26.45 -14.37
CA GLY A 175 12.63 25.50 -13.92
C GLY A 175 12.36 24.07 -14.38
N VAL A 176 11.12 23.61 -14.28
CA VAL A 176 10.68 22.30 -14.77
C VAL A 176 10.81 22.21 -16.30
N LEU A 177 10.46 23.28 -17.02
CA LEU A 177 10.64 23.35 -18.48
C LEU A 177 12.12 23.32 -18.88
N ALA A 178 12.98 24.05 -18.15
CA ALA A 178 14.42 24.02 -18.37
C ALA A 178 15.01 22.64 -18.08
N ALA A 179 14.59 22.00 -16.99
CA ALA A 179 14.96 20.63 -16.65
C ALA A 179 14.51 19.64 -17.73
N TYR A 180 13.30 19.80 -18.28
CA TYR A 180 12.81 19.01 -19.40
C TYR A 180 13.72 19.13 -20.63
N VAL A 181 14.00 20.35 -21.10
CA VAL A 181 14.87 20.58 -22.25
C VAL A 181 16.27 20.02 -22.01
N ALA A 182 16.83 20.20 -20.82
CA ALA A 182 18.14 19.66 -20.44
C ALA A 182 18.16 18.12 -20.45
N LEU A 183 17.12 17.47 -19.92
CA LEU A 183 17.01 16.01 -19.92
C LEU A 183 16.83 15.44 -21.34
N VAL A 184 16.11 16.15 -22.21
CA VAL A 184 15.97 15.75 -23.63
C VAL A 184 17.30 15.93 -24.39
N ALA A 185 18.03 17.02 -24.14
CA ALA A 185 19.36 17.22 -24.70
C ALA A 185 20.36 16.15 -24.21
N TYR A 186 20.22 15.73 -22.96
CA TYR A 186 21.02 14.65 -22.39
C TYR A 186 20.63 13.28 -22.96
N SER A 187 19.34 12.98 -23.12
CA SER A 187 18.85 11.73 -23.70
C SER A 187 19.27 11.56 -25.17
N ALA A 188 19.35 12.68 -25.91
CA ALA A 188 19.79 12.71 -27.29
C ALA A 188 21.23 12.17 -27.51
N ARG A 189 22.07 12.17 -26.46
CA ARG A 189 23.46 11.64 -26.49
C ARG A 189 23.53 10.12 -26.50
N TYR A 190 22.41 9.43 -26.22
CA TYR A 190 22.34 7.98 -26.19
C TYR A 190 21.54 7.46 -27.39
N PRO A 191 21.85 6.25 -27.89
CA PRO A 191 21.09 5.64 -28.98
C PRO A 191 19.63 5.43 -28.58
N GLU A 192 18.73 5.54 -29.55
CA GLU A 192 17.32 5.20 -29.34
C GLU A 192 17.19 3.75 -28.85
N LEU A 193 16.34 3.56 -27.84
CA LEU A 193 16.00 2.22 -27.37
C LEU A 193 15.11 1.57 -28.42
N ALA A 194 15.68 0.62 -29.19
CA ALA A 194 14.87 -0.25 -30.04
C ALA A 194 13.84 -1.02 -29.20
N MET A 195 12.63 -1.21 -29.70
CA MET A 195 11.69 -2.16 -29.11
C MET A 195 12.30 -3.57 -29.27
N ASP A 196 12.45 -4.32 -28.18
CA ASP A 196 12.96 -5.70 -28.27
C ASP A 196 11.87 -6.57 -28.91
N ASP A 197 12.23 -7.38 -29.92
CA ASP A 197 11.31 -8.33 -30.51
C ASP A 197 10.90 -9.39 -29.46
N PRO A 198 9.60 -9.50 -29.11
CA PRO A 198 9.05 -10.51 -28.20
C PRO A 198 9.28 -11.96 -28.62
N ASN A 199 9.86 -12.22 -29.80
CA ASN A 199 10.25 -13.55 -30.30
C ASN A 199 11.76 -13.79 -30.43
N SER A 200 12.63 -12.77 -30.28
CA SER A 200 14.09 -12.93 -30.38
C SER A 200 14.73 -13.65 -29.16
N PRO A 201 15.71 -14.55 -29.33
CA PRO A 201 16.38 -15.22 -28.20
C PRO A 201 17.18 -14.21 -27.36
N LEU A 202 16.87 -14.13 -26.06
CA LEU A 202 17.60 -13.28 -25.12
C LEU A 202 18.90 -13.94 -24.69
N LEU A 203 19.95 -13.72 -25.48
CA LEU A 203 21.28 -14.25 -25.20
C LEU A 203 22.04 -13.41 -24.16
N GLU A 204 21.70 -12.11 -24.01
CA GLU A 204 22.41 -11.21 -23.11
C GLU A 204 21.51 -10.17 -22.43
N LEU A 205 21.97 -9.65 -21.29
CA LEU A 205 21.30 -8.59 -20.54
C LEU A 205 21.57 -7.22 -21.21
N PRO A 206 20.55 -6.36 -21.39
CA PRO A 206 20.75 -4.99 -21.86
C PRO A 206 21.51 -4.17 -20.81
N GLU A 207 22.22 -3.13 -21.25
CA GLU A 207 22.99 -2.28 -20.33
C GLU A 207 22.09 -1.33 -19.53
N ILE A 208 22.33 -1.27 -18.21
CA ILE A 208 21.55 -0.45 -17.25
C ILE A 208 21.66 1.05 -17.59
N GLY A 209 22.88 1.51 -17.85
CA GLY A 209 23.21 2.93 -17.99
C GLY A 209 22.48 3.63 -19.15
N PRO A 210 22.63 3.18 -20.40
CA PRO A 210 21.98 3.80 -21.56
C PRO A 210 20.45 3.76 -21.45
N THR A 211 19.89 2.66 -20.94
CA THR A 211 18.44 2.45 -20.84
C THR A 211 17.75 3.48 -19.94
N VAL A 212 18.33 3.78 -18.78
CA VAL A 212 17.74 4.77 -17.84
C VAL A 212 17.81 6.17 -18.42
N LYS A 213 18.96 6.53 -19.00
CA LYS A 213 19.28 7.89 -19.43
C LYS A 213 18.44 8.38 -20.63
N VAL A 214 17.88 7.46 -21.42
CA VAL A 214 17.03 7.80 -22.57
C VAL A 214 15.61 8.24 -22.15
N GLY A 215 15.10 7.82 -20.98
CA GLY A 215 13.70 8.02 -20.59
C GLY A 215 13.46 8.92 -19.37
N LEU A 216 14.50 9.54 -18.78
CA LEU A 216 14.40 10.29 -17.52
C LEU A 216 13.35 11.42 -17.54
N TYR A 217 13.15 12.06 -18.70
CA TYR A 217 12.20 13.16 -18.82
C TYR A 217 10.73 12.73 -18.64
N PHE A 218 10.40 11.44 -18.78
CA PHE A 218 9.05 10.92 -18.49
C PHE A 218 8.73 10.85 -16.98
N LEU A 219 9.71 11.04 -16.10
CA LEU A 219 9.47 11.13 -14.66
C LEU A 219 9.00 12.53 -14.23
N LEU A 220 9.26 13.57 -15.04
CA LEU A 220 8.93 14.95 -14.68
C LEU A 220 7.42 15.20 -14.46
N PRO A 221 6.48 14.64 -15.24
CA PRO A 221 5.04 14.76 -14.94
C PRO A 221 4.65 14.23 -13.56
N ILE A 222 5.33 13.16 -13.09
CA ILE A 222 5.12 12.63 -11.75
C ILE A 222 5.66 13.61 -10.70
N VAL A 223 6.80 14.24 -10.97
CA VAL A 223 7.33 15.31 -10.11
C VAL A 223 6.36 16.48 -10.02
N VAL A 224 5.77 16.91 -11.15
CA VAL A 224 4.74 17.97 -11.17
C VAL A 224 3.50 17.54 -10.38
N LEU A 225 3.01 16.32 -10.58
CA LEU A 225 1.88 15.77 -9.84
C LEU A 225 2.15 15.77 -8.32
N MET A 226 3.33 15.27 -7.93
CA MET A 226 3.74 15.18 -6.54
C MET A 226 3.96 16.53 -5.91
N TRP A 227 4.50 17.48 -6.65
CA TRP A 227 4.65 18.87 -6.23
C TRP A 227 3.29 19.48 -5.87
N CYS A 228 2.33 19.40 -6.80
CA CYS A 228 1.00 19.95 -6.62
C CYS A 228 0.28 19.33 -5.40
N LEU A 229 0.44 18.03 -5.18
CA LEU A 229 -0.23 17.31 -4.08
C LEU A 229 0.45 17.49 -2.72
N VAL A 230 1.78 17.37 -2.67
CA VAL A 230 2.53 17.32 -1.39
C VAL A 230 2.88 18.72 -0.91
N VAL A 231 3.30 19.60 -1.82
CA VAL A 231 3.86 20.90 -1.43
C VAL A 231 2.81 22.00 -1.55
N GLU A 232 2.14 22.09 -2.70
CA GLU A 232 1.06 23.07 -2.88
C GLU A 232 -0.26 22.64 -2.22
N ARG A 233 -0.41 21.35 -1.92
CA ARG A 233 -1.65 20.76 -1.36
C ARG A 233 -2.89 21.13 -2.18
N PHE A 234 -2.72 21.23 -3.49
CA PHE A 234 -3.83 21.41 -4.41
C PHE A 234 -4.77 20.21 -4.36
N SER A 235 -6.02 20.43 -4.78
CA SER A 235 -6.96 19.33 -4.94
C SER A 235 -6.39 18.28 -5.89
N PRO A 236 -6.71 16.99 -5.69
CA PRO A 236 -6.21 15.95 -6.57
C PRO A 236 -6.53 16.15 -8.05
N GLY A 237 -7.74 16.65 -8.34
CA GLY A 237 -8.15 16.97 -9.71
C GLY A 237 -7.28 18.04 -10.36
N LEU A 238 -6.99 19.12 -9.63
CA LEU A 238 -6.13 20.20 -10.14
C LEU A 238 -4.68 19.72 -10.35
N SER A 239 -4.17 18.89 -9.45
CA SER A 239 -2.84 18.30 -9.56
C SER A 239 -2.70 17.40 -10.78
N ALA A 240 -3.70 16.54 -11.03
CA ALA A 240 -3.75 15.68 -12.21
C ALA A 240 -3.86 16.48 -13.51
N PHE A 241 -4.59 17.59 -13.52
CA PHE A 241 -4.71 18.49 -14.66
C PHE A 241 -3.33 19.04 -15.08
N TRP A 242 -2.57 19.61 -14.14
CA TRP A 242 -1.25 20.18 -14.44
C TRP A 242 -0.23 19.12 -14.91
N ALA A 243 -0.22 17.95 -14.27
CA ALA A 243 0.64 16.84 -14.68
C ALA A 243 0.30 16.34 -16.10
N THR A 244 -0.99 16.28 -16.44
CA THR A 244 -1.47 15.86 -17.78
C THR A 244 -1.10 16.89 -18.84
N LEU A 245 -1.28 18.19 -18.56
CA LEU A 245 -0.89 19.27 -19.47
C LEU A 245 0.62 19.21 -19.77
N PHE A 246 1.42 18.94 -18.75
CA PHE A 246 2.86 18.78 -18.92
C PHE A 246 3.23 17.52 -19.72
N MET A 247 2.52 16.40 -19.50
CA MET A 247 2.65 15.20 -20.34
C MET A 247 2.36 15.47 -21.82
N ILE A 248 1.30 16.23 -22.11
CA ILE A 248 0.95 16.64 -23.48
C ILE A 248 2.10 17.44 -24.10
N LEU A 249 2.66 18.41 -23.35
CA LEU A 249 3.82 19.18 -23.79
C LEU A 249 5.01 18.27 -24.13
N ILE A 250 5.33 17.29 -23.28
CA ILE A 250 6.42 16.34 -23.53
C ILE A 250 6.17 15.54 -24.81
N VAL A 251 4.97 14.96 -24.98
CA VAL A 251 4.67 14.11 -26.14
C VAL A 251 4.77 14.90 -27.45
N LEU A 252 4.29 16.14 -27.46
CA LEU A 252 4.34 17.02 -28.63
C LEU A 252 5.77 17.47 -28.98
N THR A 253 6.64 17.68 -27.99
CA THR A 253 7.94 18.34 -28.19
C THR A 253 9.15 17.42 -28.11
N GLN A 254 9.04 16.22 -27.51
CA GLN A 254 10.19 15.34 -27.27
C GLN A 254 10.93 14.92 -28.54
N ARG A 255 10.20 14.46 -29.57
CA ARG A 255 10.81 13.93 -30.80
C ARG A 255 11.42 15.05 -31.63
N PRO A 256 10.73 16.19 -31.87
CA PRO A 256 11.34 17.34 -32.51
C PRO A 256 12.60 17.85 -31.82
N LEU A 257 12.58 17.97 -30.48
CA LEU A 257 13.74 18.40 -29.70
C LEU A 257 14.90 17.41 -29.81
N GLN A 258 14.63 16.09 -29.76
CA GLN A 258 15.65 15.06 -29.99
C GLN A 258 16.23 15.11 -31.41
N ALA A 259 15.41 15.37 -32.45
CA ALA A 259 15.91 15.62 -33.81
C ALA A 259 16.92 16.76 -33.82
N MET A 260 16.51 17.89 -33.25
CA MET A 260 17.27 19.13 -33.24
C MET A 260 18.61 18.93 -32.55
N PHE A 261 18.63 18.31 -31.36
CA PHE A 261 19.87 18.02 -30.63
C PHE A 261 20.75 16.96 -31.30
N ARG A 262 20.19 16.09 -32.15
CA ARG A 262 20.93 15.10 -32.94
C ARG A 262 21.30 15.59 -34.36
N GLY A 263 20.99 16.84 -34.70
CA GLY A 263 21.25 17.40 -36.04
C GLY A 263 20.42 16.76 -37.17
N ARG A 264 19.25 16.19 -36.87
CA ARG A 264 18.32 15.59 -37.84
C ARG A 264 17.15 16.52 -38.15
N SER A 265 16.50 16.35 -39.30
CA SER A 265 15.31 17.12 -39.66
C SER A 265 14.15 16.85 -38.70
N ALA A 266 13.56 17.92 -38.16
CA ALA A 266 12.44 17.85 -37.21
C ALA A 266 11.06 17.85 -37.89
N ALA A 267 10.98 18.14 -39.20
CA ALA A 267 9.71 18.44 -39.88
C ALA A 267 8.68 17.29 -39.79
N GLY A 268 9.10 16.04 -40.01
CA GLY A 268 8.22 14.87 -39.89
C GLY A 268 7.93 14.46 -38.43
N MET A 269 8.78 14.86 -37.49
CA MET A 269 8.66 14.46 -36.08
C MET A 269 7.62 15.26 -35.31
N TRP A 270 7.33 16.50 -35.72
CA TRP A 270 6.21 17.29 -35.19
C TRP A 270 4.86 16.62 -35.51
N TYR A 271 4.67 16.21 -36.76
CA TYR A 271 3.45 15.52 -37.18
C TYR A 271 3.27 14.22 -36.40
N GLN A 272 4.33 13.43 -36.27
CA GLN A 272 4.30 12.20 -35.47
C GLN A 272 3.95 12.45 -34.00
N GLY A 273 4.52 13.49 -33.37
CA GLY A 273 4.19 13.87 -31.99
C GLY A 273 2.72 14.24 -31.81
N ILE A 274 2.14 14.98 -32.77
CA ILE A 274 0.71 15.31 -32.78
C ILE A 274 -0.14 14.06 -32.93
N THR A 275 0.19 13.18 -33.89
CA THR A 275 -0.55 11.91 -34.10
C THR A 275 -0.50 11.03 -32.85
N GLU A 276 0.66 10.93 -32.19
CA GLU A 276 0.82 10.19 -30.94
C GLU A 276 0.02 10.81 -29.78
N CYS A 277 0.01 12.14 -29.68
CA CYS A 277 -0.80 12.84 -28.69
C CYS A 277 -2.30 12.59 -28.90
N ILE A 278 -2.79 12.72 -30.14
CA ILE A 278 -4.20 12.45 -30.48
C ILE A 278 -4.54 10.99 -30.18
N ASN A 279 -3.70 10.05 -30.61
CA ASN A 279 -3.91 8.63 -30.32
C ASN A 279 -3.92 8.36 -28.81
N GLY A 280 -3.05 9.00 -28.04
CA GLY A 280 -3.02 8.93 -26.58
C GLY A 280 -4.31 9.45 -25.95
N LEU A 281 -4.80 10.62 -26.38
CA LEU A 281 -6.07 11.20 -25.92
C LEU A 281 -7.26 10.31 -26.26
N VAL A 282 -7.30 9.72 -27.47
CA VAL A 282 -8.35 8.78 -27.88
C VAL A 282 -8.32 7.52 -27.01
N HIS A 283 -7.14 6.96 -26.73
CA HIS A 283 -7.02 5.81 -25.82
C HIS A 283 -7.46 6.16 -24.40
N GLY A 284 -7.08 7.35 -23.90
CA GLY A 284 -7.53 7.86 -22.61
C GLY A 284 -9.05 7.97 -22.53
N ALA A 285 -9.69 8.56 -23.56
CA ALA A 285 -11.14 8.69 -23.64
C ALA A 285 -11.84 7.32 -23.69
N ARG A 286 -11.33 6.37 -24.49
CA ARG A 286 -11.89 5.01 -24.57
C ARG A 286 -11.79 4.27 -23.24
N ASN A 287 -10.66 4.37 -22.54
CA ASN A 287 -10.47 3.79 -21.22
C ASN A 287 -11.39 4.45 -20.17
N MET A 288 -11.70 5.75 -20.32
CA MET A 288 -12.57 6.49 -19.42
C MET A 288 -14.05 6.10 -19.54
N ILE A 289 -14.51 5.61 -20.70
CA ILE A 289 -15.93 5.20 -20.88
C ILE A 289 -16.32 4.13 -19.85
N GLY A 290 -15.50 3.09 -19.68
CA GLY A 290 -15.76 2.02 -18.71
C GLY A 290 -15.74 2.50 -17.26
N ILE A 291 -14.78 3.36 -16.92
CA ILE A 291 -14.69 3.97 -15.58
C ILE A 291 -15.93 4.84 -15.31
N GLY A 292 -16.32 5.68 -16.26
CA GLY A 292 -17.46 6.59 -16.15
C GLY A 292 -18.78 5.87 -15.87
N VAL A 293 -19.08 4.82 -16.64
CA VAL A 293 -20.27 3.97 -16.42
C VAL A 293 -20.23 3.30 -15.04
N ALA A 294 -19.08 2.74 -14.66
CA ALA A 294 -18.92 2.10 -13.36
C ALA A 294 -19.07 3.09 -12.18
N THR A 295 -18.54 4.31 -12.29
CA THR A 295 -18.71 5.36 -11.28
C THR A 295 -20.15 5.87 -11.19
N ALA A 296 -20.86 5.97 -12.31
CA ALA A 296 -22.28 6.35 -12.30
C ALA A 296 -23.12 5.27 -11.59
N ALA A 297 -22.88 4.00 -11.90
CA ALA A 297 -23.52 2.88 -11.22
C ALA A 297 -23.16 2.83 -9.73
N ALA A 298 -21.87 3.00 -9.38
CA ALA A 298 -21.40 3.08 -8.00
C ALA A 298 -22.09 4.21 -7.23
N GLY A 299 -22.22 5.40 -7.83
CA GLY A 299 -22.92 6.54 -7.22
C GLY A 299 -24.39 6.25 -6.92
N ILE A 300 -25.10 5.57 -7.83
CA ILE A 300 -26.50 5.13 -7.59
C ILE A 300 -26.56 4.13 -6.43
N VAL A 301 -25.63 3.17 -6.41
CA VAL A 301 -25.51 2.16 -5.34
C VAL A 301 -25.29 2.86 -4.00
N VAL A 302 -24.25 3.71 -3.88
CA VAL A 302 -23.94 4.46 -2.66
C VAL A 302 -25.12 5.34 -2.23
N GLY A 303 -25.74 6.06 -3.16
CA GLY A 303 -26.92 6.90 -2.87
C GLY A 303 -28.09 6.09 -2.31
N THR A 304 -28.38 4.93 -2.89
CA THR A 304 -29.45 4.05 -2.40
C THR A 304 -29.11 3.49 -1.03
N ILE A 305 -27.87 3.06 -0.80
CA ILE A 305 -27.43 2.53 0.49
C ILE A 305 -27.54 3.57 1.61
N THR A 306 -27.06 4.79 1.35
CA THR A 306 -27.12 5.89 2.32
C THR A 306 -28.56 6.23 2.68
N LEU A 307 -29.48 6.23 1.71
CA LEU A 307 -30.89 6.56 1.94
C LEU A 307 -31.70 5.41 2.58
N THR A 308 -31.30 4.16 2.35
CA THR A 308 -32.04 2.98 2.84
C THR A 308 -31.56 2.46 4.19
N GLY A 309 -30.38 2.90 4.67
CA GLY A 309 -29.79 2.41 5.92
C GLY A 309 -29.22 0.99 5.82
N ILE A 310 -29.05 0.44 4.61
CA ILE A 310 -28.47 -0.90 4.38
C ILE A 310 -27.11 -1.08 5.07
N GLY A 311 -26.32 -0.01 5.21
CA GLY A 311 -25.06 -0.05 5.94
C GLY A 311 -25.20 -0.62 7.36
N GLN A 312 -26.24 -0.22 8.11
CA GLN A 312 -26.52 -0.73 9.45
C GLN A 312 -26.95 -2.19 9.44
N VAL A 313 -27.74 -2.59 8.44
CA VAL A 313 -28.13 -4.00 8.25
C VAL A 313 -26.90 -4.88 7.99
N MET A 314 -25.93 -4.38 7.22
CA MET A 314 -24.66 -5.08 7.01
C MET A 314 -23.85 -5.23 8.30
N VAL A 315 -23.86 -4.24 9.21
CA VAL A 315 -23.23 -4.37 10.54
C VAL A 315 -23.86 -5.53 11.30
N GLN A 316 -25.19 -5.52 11.44
CA GLN A 316 -25.93 -6.53 12.21
C GLN A 316 -25.76 -7.92 11.60
N PHE A 317 -25.76 -8.04 10.27
CA PHE A 317 -25.57 -9.29 9.57
C PHE A 317 -24.18 -9.89 9.84
N VAL A 318 -23.13 -9.07 9.73
CA VAL A 318 -21.75 -9.52 10.00
C VAL A 318 -21.58 -9.86 11.48
N GLU A 319 -22.13 -9.04 12.39
CA GLU A 319 -22.08 -9.29 13.83
C GLU A 319 -22.76 -10.61 14.19
N PHE A 320 -23.98 -10.85 13.66
CA PHE A 320 -24.74 -12.07 13.87
C PHE A 320 -23.98 -13.32 13.41
N ILE A 321 -23.42 -13.31 12.20
CA ILE A 321 -22.66 -14.46 11.67
C ILE A 321 -21.33 -14.64 12.42
N SER A 322 -20.71 -13.54 12.85
CA SER A 322 -19.46 -13.59 13.60
C SER A 322 -19.62 -14.11 15.03
N GLY A 323 -20.85 -14.13 15.56
CA GLY A 323 -21.13 -14.51 16.96
C GLY A 323 -20.40 -13.63 17.97
N GLY A 324 -20.17 -12.36 17.64
CA GLY A 324 -19.40 -11.42 18.46
C GLY A 324 -17.88 -11.62 18.38
N ASN A 325 -17.34 -12.50 17.53
CA ASN A 325 -15.89 -12.65 17.36
C ASN A 325 -15.35 -11.66 16.33
N LEU A 326 -14.57 -10.66 16.80
CA LEU A 326 -13.97 -9.65 15.92
C LEU A 326 -13.18 -10.21 14.73
N MET A 327 -12.40 -11.28 14.92
CA MET A 327 -11.60 -11.87 13.83
C MET A 327 -12.50 -12.50 12.77
N ALA A 328 -13.52 -13.24 13.20
CA ALA A 328 -14.51 -13.80 12.28
C ALA A 328 -15.23 -12.67 11.53
N ALA A 329 -15.61 -11.61 12.23
CA ALA A 329 -16.25 -10.43 11.64
C ALA A 329 -15.38 -9.79 10.55
N LEU A 330 -14.09 -9.55 10.81
CA LEU A 330 -13.14 -9.04 9.82
C LEU A 330 -12.97 -9.98 8.62
N ILE A 331 -12.96 -11.30 8.83
CA ILE A 331 -12.89 -12.28 7.73
C ILE A 331 -14.16 -12.21 6.87
N PHE A 332 -15.34 -12.15 7.48
CA PHE A 332 -16.60 -12.00 6.74
C PHE A 332 -16.63 -10.68 5.96
N THR A 333 -16.22 -9.57 6.59
CA THR A 333 -16.12 -8.28 5.91
C THR A 333 -15.13 -8.33 4.75
N ALA A 334 -13.97 -8.97 4.90
CA ALA A 334 -13.00 -9.15 3.82
C ALA A 334 -13.59 -9.93 2.64
N MET A 335 -14.33 -11.02 2.90
CA MET A 335 -15.01 -11.77 1.85
C MET A 335 -16.08 -10.93 1.15
N ILE A 336 -16.88 -10.16 1.90
CA ILE A 336 -17.89 -9.27 1.31
C ILE A 336 -17.23 -8.19 0.45
N CYS A 337 -16.11 -7.61 0.89
CA CYS A 337 -15.33 -6.65 0.11
C CYS A 337 -14.85 -7.25 -1.22
N ILE A 338 -14.32 -8.48 -1.19
CA ILE A 338 -13.90 -9.18 -2.42
C ILE A 338 -15.11 -9.39 -3.33
N ILE A 339 -16.21 -9.95 -2.82
CA ILE A 339 -17.40 -10.28 -3.61
C ILE A 339 -17.99 -9.03 -4.27
N LEU A 340 -18.09 -7.94 -3.51
CA LEU A 340 -18.64 -6.67 -3.96
C LEU A 340 -17.73 -5.97 -4.96
N GLY A 341 -16.41 -6.14 -4.81
CA GLY A 341 -15.42 -5.56 -5.71
C GLY A 341 -15.24 -6.30 -7.03
N MET A 342 -15.66 -7.57 -7.12
CA MET A 342 -15.43 -8.40 -8.30
C MET A 342 -16.01 -7.76 -9.57
N GLY A 343 -15.16 -7.55 -10.57
CA GLY A 343 -15.55 -7.04 -11.89
C GLY A 343 -15.74 -5.52 -11.96
N LEU A 344 -15.54 -4.80 -10.87
CA LEU A 344 -15.58 -3.33 -10.85
C LEU A 344 -14.17 -2.76 -11.09
N PRO A 345 -14.02 -1.66 -11.86
CA PRO A 345 -12.78 -0.90 -11.89
C PRO A 345 -12.41 -0.40 -10.49
N THR A 346 -11.10 -0.33 -10.17
CA THR A 346 -10.54 0.02 -8.85
C THR A 346 -11.21 1.20 -8.16
N THR A 347 -11.46 2.29 -8.89
CA THR A 347 -12.09 3.50 -8.34
C THR A 347 -13.54 3.23 -7.95
N ALA A 348 -14.33 2.61 -8.83
CA ALA A 348 -15.73 2.28 -8.57
C ALA A 348 -15.84 1.24 -7.45
N ASN A 349 -14.95 0.25 -7.45
CA ASN A 349 -14.82 -0.74 -6.40
C ASN A 349 -14.59 -0.07 -5.04
N TYR A 350 -13.58 0.79 -4.93
CA TYR A 350 -13.29 1.49 -3.68
C TYR A 350 -14.46 2.36 -3.21
N ILE A 351 -15.15 3.08 -4.10
CA ILE A 351 -16.35 3.86 -3.75
C ILE A 351 -17.39 2.96 -3.08
N VAL A 352 -17.75 1.85 -3.74
CA VAL A 352 -18.81 0.93 -3.28
C VAL A 352 -18.39 0.21 -1.99
N VAL A 353 -17.17 -0.33 -1.94
CA VAL A 353 -16.67 -1.11 -0.81
C VAL A 353 -16.43 -0.23 0.41
N SER A 354 -15.84 0.97 0.25
CA SER A 354 -15.58 1.85 1.39
C SER A 354 -16.84 2.45 1.99
N SER A 355 -17.82 2.87 1.16
CA SER A 355 -19.08 3.41 1.68
C SER A 355 -19.90 2.38 2.46
N LEU A 356 -19.78 1.10 2.10
CA LEU A 356 -20.53 0.01 2.71
C LEU A 356 -19.82 -0.62 3.89
N MET A 357 -18.55 -0.99 3.71
CA MET A 357 -17.85 -1.88 4.64
C MET A 357 -16.97 -1.11 5.63
N ALA A 358 -16.55 0.13 5.34
CA ALA A 358 -15.76 0.89 6.31
C ALA A 358 -16.56 1.18 7.60
N PRO A 359 -17.84 1.63 7.55
CA PRO A 359 -18.65 1.80 8.76
C PRO A 359 -18.83 0.50 9.54
N VAL A 360 -18.94 -0.63 8.82
CA VAL A 360 -19.07 -1.97 9.42
C VAL A 360 -17.83 -2.34 10.22
N VAL A 361 -16.64 -2.18 9.65
CA VAL A 361 -15.38 -2.46 10.37
C VAL A 361 -15.21 -1.51 11.57
N VAL A 362 -15.51 -0.22 11.43
CA VAL A 362 -15.43 0.75 12.55
C VAL A 362 -16.34 0.32 13.69
N SER A 363 -17.61 0.02 13.39
CA SER A 363 -18.61 -0.36 14.39
C SER A 363 -18.24 -1.67 15.09
N LEU A 364 -17.91 -2.71 14.32
CA LEU A 364 -17.53 -4.02 14.86
C LEU A 364 -16.28 -3.95 15.74
N ALA A 365 -15.28 -3.17 15.32
CA ALA A 365 -14.07 -2.98 16.11
C ALA A 365 -14.39 -2.27 17.43
N ALA A 366 -15.20 -1.19 17.40
CA ALA A 366 -15.62 -0.45 18.58
C ALA A 366 -16.44 -1.33 19.56
N SER A 367 -17.37 -2.14 19.07
CA SER A 367 -18.16 -3.07 19.88
C SER A 367 -17.31 -4.15 20.56
N ASN A 368 -16.14 -4.45 20.01
CA ASN A 368 -15.17 -5.40 20.56
C ASN A 368 -14.06 -4.71 21.38
N GLY A 369 -14.24 -3.44 21.76
CA GLY A 369 -13.27 -2.67 22.56
C GLY A 369 -11.99 -2.29 21.80
N LEU A 370 -11.95 -2.46 20.48
CA LEU A 370 -10.81 -2.10 19.63
C LEU A 370 -11.14 -0.86 18.80
N VAL A 371 -10.61 0.30 19.20
CA VAL A 371 -10.75 1.51 18.39
C VAL A 371 -9.62 1.59 17.36
N VAL A 372 -9.98 1.50 16.09
CA VAL A 372 -9.05 1.48 14.95
C VAL A 372 -9.04 2.84 14.24
N PRO A 373 -7.87 3.39 13.86
CA PRO A 373 -7.82 4.63 13.05
C PRO A 373 -8.59 4.48 11.74
N LEU A 374 -9.35 5.51 11.34
CA LEU A 374 -10.16 5.48 10.11
C LEU A 374 -9.32 5.14 8.87
N VAL A 375 -8.10 5.68 8.76
CA VAL A 375 -7.19 5.34 7.64
C VAL A 375 -6.87 3.85 7.58
N ALA A 376 -6.72 3.17 8.72
CA ALA A 376 -6.48 1.74 8.75
C ALA A 376 -7.71 0.96 8.27
N VAL A 377 -8.92 1.42 8.63
CA VAL A 377 -10.16 0.82 8.13
C VAL A 377 -10.32 1.01 6.62
N HIS A 378 -10.11 2.23 6.13
CA HIS A 378 -10.18 2.52 4.70
C HIS A 378 -9.10 1.76 3.91
N MET A 379 -7.90 1.61 4.46
CA MET A 379 -6.86 0.76 3.89
C MET A 379 -7.26 -0.71 3.91
N PHE A 380 -7.89 -1.19 4.99
CA PHE A 380 -8.36 -2.58 5.07
C PHE A 380 -9.34 -2.91 3.94
N VAL A 381 -10.39 -2.10 3.79
CA VAL A 381 -11.41 -2.33 2.75
C VAL A 381 -10.84 -2.09 1.35
N PHE A 382 -9.91 -1.14 1.18
CA PHE A 382 -9.22 -0.92 -0.10
C PHE A 382 -8.38 -2.13 -0.52
N TYR A 383 -7.64 -2.75 0.41
CA TYR A 383 -6.81 -3.93 0.13
C TYR A 383 -7.66 -5.11 -0.38
N PHE A 384 -8.80 -5.38 0.25
CA PHE A 384 -9.70 -6.45 -0.22
C PHE A 384 -10.47 -6.07 -1.47
N GLY A 385 -10.78 -4.78 -1.65
CA GLY A 385 -11.29 -4.25 -2.90
C GLY A 385 -10.35 -4.58 -4.06
N ILE A 386 -9.08 -4.18 -3.99
CA ILE A 386 -8.15 -4.43 -5.09
C ILE A 386 -7.81 -5.91 -5.30
N LEU A 387 -7.88 -6.74 -4.25
CA LEU A 387 -7.68 -8.19 -4.35
C LEU A 387 -8.85 -8.85 -5.14
N ALA A 388 -10.01 -8.19 -5.23
CA ALA A 388 -11.08 -8.66 -6.09
C ALA A 388 -10.67 -8.69 -7.59
N ASP A 389 -9.70 -7.88 -8.01
CA ASP A 389 -9.21 -7.84 -9.41
C ASP A 389 -8.45 -9.11 -9.83
N ASP A 390 -7.92 -9.87 -8.88
CA ASP A 390 -7.19 -11.13 -9.12
C ASP A 390 -8.00 -12.37 -8.72
N THR A 391 -9.07 -12.20 -7.94
CA THR A 391 -9.85 -13.30 -7.38
C THR A 391 -10.78 -13.92 -8.44
N PRO A 392 -10.70 -15.25 -8.68
CA PRO A 392 -11.67 -15.96 -9.52
C PRO A 392 -13.09 -15.90 -8.94
N PRO A 393 -14.15 -15.91 -9.78
CA PRO A 393 -14.16 -16.25 -11.21
C PRO A 393 -13.90 -15.08 -12.17
N VAL A 394 -13.85 -13.82 -11.69
CA VAL A 394 -13.82 -12.64 -12.58
C VAL A 394 -12.40 -12.18 -12.91
N GLY A 395 -11.52 -12.05 -11.92
CA GLY A 395 -10.07 -11.81 -12.06
C GLY A 395 -9.60 -11.03 -13.30
N LEU A 396 -10.07 -9.81 -13.56
CA LEU A 396 -9.86 -9.09 -14.83
C LEU A 396 -8.37 -8.99 -15.24
N ALA A 397 -7.49 -8.73 -14.28
CA ALA A 397 -6.05 -8.70 -14.52
C ALA A 397 -5.51 -10.09 -14.91
N ALA A 398 -6.03 -11.16 -14.31
CA ALA A 398 -5.68 -12.53 -14.64
C ALA A 398 -6.15 -12.94 -16.04
N PHE A 399 -7.31 -12.49 -16.50
CA PHE A 399 -7.76 -12.71 -17.88
C PHE A 399 -6.85 -12.03 -18.90
N ALA A 400 -6.48 -10.77 -18.66
CA ALA A 400 -5.53 -10.05 -19.50
C ALA A 400 -4.16 -10.76 -19.53
N ALA A 401 -3.65 -11.17 -18.36
CA ALA A 401 -2.37 -11.84 -18.26
C ALA A 401 -2.39 -13.23 -18.92
N ALA A 402 -3.48 -13.99 -18.75
CA ALA A 402 -3.64 -15.32 -19.35
C ALA A 402 -3.70 -15.26 -20.88
N ALA A 403 -4.33 -14.22 -21.44
CA ALA A 403 -4.34 -13.98 -22.89
C ALA A 403 -2.93 -13.76 -23.44
N ILE A 404 -2.10 -12.98 -22.74
CA ILE A 404 -0.69 -12.75 -23.10
C ILE A 404 0.14 -14.03 -22.89
N ALA A 405 -0.08 -14.73 -21.77
CA ALA A 405 0.65 -15.93 -21.40
C ALA A 405 0.27 -17.17 -22.23
N LYS A 406 -0.86 -17.14 -22.94
CA LYS A 406 -1.50 -18.29 -23.58
C LYS A 406 -1.73 -19.42 -22.57
N SER A 407 -2.32 -19.09 -21.42
CA SER A 407 -2.64 -20.02 -20.33
C SER A 407 -4.12 -19.96 -19.94
N ASP A 408 -4.56 -20.90 -19.11
CA ASP A 408 -5.92 -20.91 -18.58
C ASP A 408 -6.15 -19.72 -17.62
N PRO A 409 -7.18 -18.86 -17.85
CA PRO A 409 -7.44 -17.68 -17.03
C PRO A 409 -7.74 -18.00 -15.57
N ILE A 410 -8.53 -19.05 -15.30
CA ILE A 410 -8.94 -19.41 -13.93
C ILE A 410 -7.74 -19.92 -13.14
N ARG A 411 -6.93 -20.81 -13.73
CA ARG A 411 -5.68 -21.28 -13.09
C ARG A 411 -4.70 -20.14 -12.87
N THR A 412 -4.61 -19.19 -13.81
CA THR A 412 -3.77 -18.00 -13.68
C THR A 412 -4.25 -17.12 -12.53
N GLY A 413 -5.56 -16.91 -12.39
CA GLY A 413 -6.19 -16.17 -11.28
C GLY A 413 -5.99 -16.85 -9.93
N VAL A 414 -6.28 -18.15 -9.81
CA VAL A 414 -6.03 -18.92 -8.57
C VAL A 414 -4.57 -18.82 -8.16
N GLN A 415 -3.63 -18.96 -9.10
CA GLN A 415 -2.21 -18.87 -8.80
C GLN A 415 -1.78 -17.44 -8.42
N GLY A 416 -2.37 -16.42 -9.04
CA GLY A 416 -2.16 -15.00 -8.71
C GLY A 416 -2.64 -14.69 -7.30
N PHE A 417 -3.89 -15.01 -6.99
CA PHE A 417 -4.48 -14.88 -5.66
C PHE A 417 -3.63 -15.60 -4.60
N MET A 418 -3.16 -16.81 -4.87
CA MET A 418 -2.27 -17.56 -3.97
C MET A 418 -0.94 -16.84 -3.71
N TYR A 419 -0.40 -16.13 -4.70
CA TYR A 419 0.75 -15.26 -4.46
C TYR A 419 0.34 -14.07 -3.58
N ASP A 420 -0.81 -13.45 -3.83
CA ASP A 420 -1.28 -12.25 -3.13
C ASP A 420 -1.93 -12.48 -1.76
N ILE A 421 -2.05 -13.73 -1.29
CA ILE A 421 -2.37 -14.03 0.12
C ILE A 421 -1.47 -13.25 1.09
N ARG A 422 -0.21 -12.98 0.73
CA ARG A 422 0.71 -12.13 1.50
C ARG A 422 0.22 -10.68 1.63
N THR A 423 -0.47 -10.17 0.61
CA THR A 423 -1.07 -8.84 0.58
C THR A 423 -2.38 -8.86 1.36
N ALA A 424 -3.16 -9.93 1.25
CA ALA A 424 -4.42 -10.12 1.97
C ALA A 424 -4.26 -10.18 3.50
N ILE A 425 -3.12 -10.65 4.02
CA ILE A 425 -2.90 -10.74 5.47
C ILE A 425 -2.50 -9.40 6.12
N LEU A 426 -1.84 -8.49 5.36
CA LEU A 426 -1.38 -7.19 5.87
C LEU A 426 -2.49 -6.38 6.55
N PRO A 427 -3.71 -6.27 5.99
CA PRO A 427 -4.84 -5.62 6.62
C PRO A 427 -5.19 -6.10 8.01
N PHE A 428 -5.25 -7.42 8.20
CA PHE A 428 -5.49 -7.98 9.52
C PHE A 428 -4.37 -7.59 10.49
N LEU A 429 -3.12 -7.63 10.04
CA LEU A 429 -1.97 -7.32 10.89
C LEU A 429 -1.97 -5.86 11.32
N PHE A 430 -2.21 -4.92 10.40
CA PHE A 430 -2.16 -3.50 10.75
C PHE A 430 -3.38 -2.99 11.52
N ILE A 431 -4.53 -3.67 11.44
CA ILE A 431 -5.68 -3.38 12.31
C ILE A 431 -5.32 -3.64 13.78
N PHE A 432 -4.60 -4.73 14.05
CA PHE A 432 -4.16 -5.09 15.41
C PHE A 432 -2.80 -4.49 15.79
N ASN A 433 -2.03 -3.98 14.82
CA ASN A 433 -0.74 -3.35 15.03
C ASN A 433 -0.54 -2.15 14.09
N THR A 434 -1.03 -0.98 14.51
CA THR A 434 -1.01 0.25 13.71
C THR A 434 0.40 0.80 13.48
N GLU A 435 1.43 0.30 14.18
CA GLU A 435 2.84 0.64 13.91
C GLU A 435 3.25 0.26 12.49
N LEU A 436 2.61 -0.75 11.89
CA LEU A 436 2.80 -1.11 10.47
C LEU A 436 2.35 -0.01 9.51
N LEU A 437 1.44 0.87 9.95
CA LEU A 437 1.03 2.07 9.23
C LEU A 437 1.86 3.30 9.64
N MET A 438 2.95 3.12 10.39
CA MET A 438 3.75 4.24 10.92
C MET A 438 2.94 5.19 11.84
N ILE A 439 1.93 4.65 12.54
CA ILE A 439 1.13 5.33 13.56
C ILE A 439 1.67 4.96 14.93
N GLY A 440 1.93 5.96 15.78
CA GLY A 440 2.34 5.75 17.17
C GLY A 440 3.82 5.40 17.37
N ILE A 441 4.68 5.64 16.37
CA ILE A 441 6.13 5.40 16.50
C ILE A 441 6.80 6.62 17.14
N ALA A 442 7.39 6.44 18.32
CA ALA A 442 8.02 7.52 19.06
C ALA A 442 9.48 7.75 18.64
N ASN A 443 10.22 6.66 18.36
CA ASN A 443 11.68 6.69 18.24
C ASN A 443 12.17 6.04 16.94
N TRP A 444 13.32 6.48 16.42
CA TRP A 444 13.95 5.87 15.23
C TRP A 444 14.31 4.38 15.42
N PHE A 445 14.68 3.98 16.63
CA PHE A 445 14.96 2.59 16.95
C PHE A 445 13.71 1.71 16.84
N GLU A 446 12.57 2.20 17.34
CA GLU A 446 11.28 1.51 17.23
C GLU A 446 10.86 1.37 15.78
N LEU A 447 11.01 2.43 14.97
CA LEU A 447 10.76 2.37 13.53
C LEU A 447 11.62 1.30 12.84
N LEU A 448 12.93 1.27 13.11
CA LEU A 448 13.83 0.27 12.53
C LEU A 448 13.48 -1.15 12.97
N LEU A 449 13.07 -1.32 14.23
CA LEU A 449 12.63 -2.59 14.78
C LEU A 449 11.33 -3.06 14.09
N VAL A 450 10.34 -2.19 13.92
CA VAL A 450 9.08 -2.49 13.22
C VAL A 450 9.33 -2.86 11.75
N ILE A 451 10.16 -2.08 11.05
CA ILE A 451 10.50 -2.38 9.64
C ILE A 451 11.19 -3.73 9.52
N SER A 452 12.22 -3.97 10.33
CA SER A 452 13.00 -5.20 10.26
C SER A 452 12.18 -6.43 10.66
N SER A 453 11.38 -6.35 11.73
CA SER A 453 10.51 -7.44 12.16
C SER A 453 9.43 -7.74 11.11
N ALA A 454 8.80 -6.71 10.53
CA ALA A 454 7.76 -6.87 9.53
C ALA A 454 8.28 -7.46 8.21
N VAL A 455 9.47 -7.04 7.76
CA VAL A 455 10.13 -7.62 6.59
C VAL A 455 10.48 -9.09 6.84
N VAL A 456 11.12 -9.41 7.98
CA VAL A 456 11.46 -10.80 8.32
C VAL A 456 10.20 -11.65 8.41
N ALA A 457 9.18 -11.18 9.13
CA ALA A 457 7.92 -11.90 9.29
C ALA A 457 7.23 -12.16 7.95
N MET A 458 7.23 -11.19 7.04
CA MET A 458 6.64 -11.38 5.71
C MET A 458 7.43 -12.37 4.86
N LEU A 459 8.76 -12.34 4.92
CA LEU A 459 9.60 -13.32 4.22
C LEU A 459 9.37 -14.74 4.76
N LEU A 460 9.23 -14.90 6.08
CA LEU A 460 8.91 -16.20 6.70
C LEU A 460 7.51 -16.66 6.34
N PHE A 461 6.52 -15.75 6.31
CA PHE A 461 5.17 -16.04 5.85
C PHE A 461 5.17 -16.54 4.40
N ALA A 462 5.86 -15.83 3.50
CA ALA A 462 6.03 -16.24 2.11
C ALA A 462 6.76 -17.59 1.99
N ALA A 463 7.80 -17.85 2.79
CA ALA A 463 8.49 -19.14 2.79
C ALA A 463 7.56 -20.29 3.23
N ALA A 464 6.73 -20.03 4.24
CA ALA A 464 5.79 -21.01 4.78
C ALA A 464 4.68 -21.35 3.78
N THR A 465 4.06 -20.34 3.17
CA THR A 465 2.99 -20.52 2.16
C THR A 465 3.52 -21.15 0.88
N GLN A 466 4.78 -20.89 0.51
CA GLN A 466 5.43 -21.54 -0.63
C GLN A 466 5.95 -22.96 -0.33
N GLY A 467 5.92 -23.40 0.93
CA GLY A 467 6.42 -24.71 1.37
C GLY A 467 7.93 -24.90 1.18
N TYR A 468 8.68 -23.80 1.14
CA TYR A 468 10.12 -23.83 0.89
C TYR A 468 10.81 -22.64 1.57
N TRP A 469 11.86 -22.92 2.34
CA TRP A 469 12.73 -21.88 2.91
C TRP A 469 14.20 -22.08 2.51
N LEU A 470 14.96 -22.87 3.26
CA LEU A 470 16.31 -23.29 2.87
C LEU A 470 16.27 -24.60 2.07
N VAL A 471 15.34 -25.47 2.42
CA VAL A 471 14.98 -26.70 1.72
C VAL A 471 13.45 -26.78 1.65
N ARG A 472 12.94 -27.81 0.98
CA ARG A 472 11.50 -28.12 1.02
C ARG A 472 11.06 -28.32 2.47
N SER A 473 10.12 -27.48 2.91
CA SER A 473 9.63 -27.47 4.29
C SER A 473 8.68 -28.64 4.51
N ARG A 474 8.74 -29.25 5.69
CA ARG A 474 7.68 -30.16 6.16
C ARG A 474 6.49 -29.33 6.64
N ILE A 475 5.29 -29.92 6.69
CA ILE A 475 4.06 -29.20 7.09
C ILE A 475 4.24 -28.52 8.45
N TRP A 476 4.79 -29.22 9.44
CA TRP A 476 5.04 -28.64 10.76
C TRP A 476 6.10 -27.53 10.75
N GLU A 477 7.06 -27.55 9.83
CA GLU A 477 8.03 -26.46 9.69
C GLU A 477 7.36 -25.23 9.09
N SER A 478 6.50 -25.41 8.08
CA SER A 478 5.68 -24.32 7.56
C SER A 478 4.75 -23.76 8.63
N LEU A 479 4.09 -24.60 9.45
CA LEU A 479 3.27 -24.14 10.58
C LEU A 479 4.09 -23.38 11.61
N ALA A 480 5.29 -23.86 11.94
CA ALA A 480 6.18 -23.17 12.87
C ALA A 480 6.70 -21.84 12.29
N LEU A 481 6.99 -21.77 10.99
CA LEU A 481 7.35 -20.52 10.31
C LEU A 481 6.17 -19.52 10.31
N LEU A 482 4.93 -19.99 10.12
CA LEU A 482 3.73 -19.14 10.26
C LEU A 482 3.57 -18.64 11.69
N LEU A 483 3.81 -19.47 12.69
CA LEU A 483 3.77 -19.07 14.10
C LEU A 483 4.82 -18.02 14.42
N VAL A 484 6.06 -18.19 13.93
CA VAL A 484 7.12 -17.19 14.07
C VAL A 484 6.72 -15.88 13.38
N ALA A 485 6.22 -15.93 12.16
CA ALA A 485 5.76 -14.75 11.43
C ALA A 485 4.64 -14.02 12.19
N PHE A 486 3.64 -14.75 12.70
CA PHE A 486 2.55 -14.19 13.49
C PHE A 486 3.06 -13.51 14.77
N THR A 487 3.96 -14.15 15.52
CA THR A 487 4.55 -13.59 16.73
C THR A 487 5.39 -12.34 16.47
N LEU A 488 6.10 -12.28 15.34
CA LEU A 488 6.86 -11.08 14.95
C LEU A 488 5.95 -9.91 14.53
N PHE A 489 4.83 -10.18 13.85
CA PHE A 489 3.88 -9.14 13.46
C PHE A 489 3.00 -8.64 14.61
N ARG A 490 2.54 -9.55 15.46
CA ARG A 490 1.62 -9.26 16.57
C ARG A 490 2.16 -9.83 17.88
N PRO A 491 3.33 -9.36 18.37
CA PRO A 491 3.88 -9.81 19.65
C PRO A 491 2.93 -9.53 20.82
N GLY A 492 2.14 -8.45 20.70
CA GLY A 492 1.13 -8.05 21.68
C GLY A 492 0.11 -9.16 21.96
N TYR A 493 -0.26 -10.00 20.99
CA TYR A 493 -1.25 -11.06 21.21
C TYR A 493 -0.88 -12.00 22.37
N TRP A 494 0.39 -12.41 22.44
CA TRP A 494 0.89 -13.25 23.53
C TRP A 494 1.15 -12.45 24.79
N TRP A 495 1.62 -11.21 24.63
CA TRP A 495 1.94 -10.35 25.77
C TRP A 495 0.70 -9.94 26.54
N ASP A 496 -0.41 -9.70 25.85
CA ASP A 496 -1.72 -9.32 26.41
C ASP A 496 -2.35 -10.47 27.23
N MET A 497 -1.90 -11.72 27.05
CA MET A 497 -2.31 -12.86 27.89
C MET A 497 -1.59 -12.89 29.24
N VAL A 498 -0.45 -12.21 29.35
CA VAL A 498 0.39 -12.20 30.57
C VAL A 498 0.27 -10.86 31.30
N TYR A 499 0.22 -9.76 30.56
CA TYR A 499 0.10 -8.39 31.07
C TYR A 499 -1.10 -7.71 30.43
N GLU A 500 -2.04 -7.25 31.26
CA GLU A 500 -3.19 -6.49 30.76
C GLU A 500 -2.72 -5.23 30.01
N PRO A 501 -3.24 -4.97 28.79
CA PRO A 501 -2.79 -3.84 27.98
C PRO A 501 -3.34 -2.49 28.46
N ILE A 502 -4.45 -2.50 29.19
CA ILE A 502 -5.21 -1.31 29.57
C ILE A 502 -5.54 -1.42 31.05
N GLU A 503 -5.26 -0.35 31.79
CA GLU A 503 -5.74 -0.16 33.16
C GLU A 503 -7.01 0.70 33.13
N THR A 504 -8.05 0.27 33.84
CA THR A 504 -9.31 1.03 33.95
C THR A 504 -9.31 1.84 35.24
N LEU A 505 -9.18 3.15 35.10
CA LEU A 505 -9.22 4.13 36.19
C LEU A 505 -10.67 4.55 36.49
N LYS A 506 -10.87 5.07 37.71
CA LYS A 506 -12.18 5.58 38.15
C LYS A 506 -12.63 6.78 37.29
N PRO A 507 -13.92 6.84 36.88
CA PRO A 507 -14.49 7.95 36.11
C PRO A 507 -14.28 9.32 36.72
N THR A 508 -14.23 9.42 38.05
CA THR A 508 -14.04 10.69 38.78
C THR A 508 -12.72 11.39 38.48
N ARG A 509 -11.74 10.70 37.88
CA ARG A 509 -10.47 11.30 37.44
C ARG A 509 -10.51 11.88 36.02
N ILE A 510 -11.69 12.02 35.41
CA ILE A 510 -11.82 12.42 34.00
C ILE A 510 -11.14 13.74 33.68
N GLU A 511 -11.31 14.75 34.53
CA GLU A 511 -10.69 16.07 34.35
C GLU A 511 -9.16 15.99 34.47
N ALA A 512 -8.65 15.32 35.51
CA ALA A 512 -7.22 15.15 35.73
C ALA A 512 -6.56 14.36 34.59
N LEU A 513 -7.24 13.34 34.05
CA LEU A 513 -6.74 12.56 32.93
C LEU A 513 -6.82 13.36 31.63
N ALA A 514 -7.90 14.13 31.41
CA ALA A 514 -8.06 15.03 30.28
C ALA A 514 -6.94 16.08 30.21
N GLU A 515 -6.43 16.55 31.36
CA GLU A 515 -5.28 17.46 31.42
C GLU A 515 -3.97 16.77 30.99
N GLN A 516 -3.77 15.50 31.38
CA GLN A 516 -2.56 14.74 31.10
C GLN A 516 -2.46 14.18 29.68
N VAL A 517 -3.57 14.14 28.92
CA VAL A 517 -3.54 13.68 27.52
C VAL A 517 -2.59 14.58 26.71
N PRO A 518 -1.69 14.04 25.86
CA PRO A 518 -0.85 14.87 24.99
C PRO A 518 -1.65 15.84 24.10
N ASP A 519 -0.99 16.85 23.55
CA ASP A 519 -1.58 17.76 22.56
C ASP A 519 -2.27 16.99 21.42
N ASN A 520 -3.53 17.31 21.14
CA ASN A 520 -4.33 16.60 20.13
C ASN A 520 -4.44 15.08 20.35
N GLY A 521 -4.16 14.61 21.57
CA GLY A 521 -4.27 13.21 21.97
C GLY A 521 -5.74 12.78 22.13
N LYS A 522 -5.96 11.54 22.54
CA LYS A 522 -7.32 10.98 22.66
C LYS A 522 -7.53 10.39 24.05
N LEU A 523 -8.63 10.76 24.69
CA LEU A 523 -9.08 10.20 25.96
C LEU A 523 -9.97 8.98 25.69
N GLN A 524 -9.58 7.81 26.20
CA GLN A 524 -10.40 6.60 26.11
C GLN A 524 -11.29 6.44 27.34
N MET A 525 -12.58 6.18 27.09
CA MET A 525 -13.55 5.96 28.16
C MET A 525 -14.56 4.89 27.76
N LEU A 526 -14.99 4.08 28.73
CA LEU A 526 -16.16 3.23 28.60
C LEU A 526 -17.39 4.05 28.93
N VAL A 527 -18.38 3.96 28.07
CA VAL A 527 -19.67 4.60 28.27
C VAL A 527 -20.78 3.57 28.20
N SER A 528 -21.85 3.79 28.96
CA SER A 528 -23.06 2.99 28.89
C SER A 528 -24.30 3.87 29.00
N GLY A 529 -25.30 3.57 28.19
CA GLY A 529 -26.57 4.27 28.19
C GLY A 529 -27.61 3.55 27.34
N GLU A 530 -28.81 4.09 27.35
CA GLU A 530 -29.91 3.62 26.51
C GLU A 530 -29.81 4.28 25.13
N ASN A 531 -29.95 3.50 24.06
CA ASN A 531 -30.00 4.04 22.70
C ASN A 531 -31.43 4.43 22.29
N LEU A 532 -31.59 5.04 21.10
CA LEU A 532 -32.90 5.46 20.57
C LEU A 532 -33.95 4.33 20.46
N ASP A 533 -33.53 3.07 20.43
CA ASP A 533 -34.40 1.89 20.36
C ASP A 533 -34.79 1.34 21.75
N GLY A 534 -34.39 2.02 22.83
CA GLY A 534 -34.65 1.60 24.21
C GLY A 534 -33.79 0.43 24.69
N LYS A 535 -32.65 0.18 24.04
CA LYS A 535 -31.71 -0.89 24.43
C LYS A 535 -30.53 -0.32 25.18
N GLN A 536 -30.16 -0.98 26.27
CA GLN A 536 -28.92 -0.66 26.97
C GLN A 536 -27.71 -1.07 26.12
N VAL A 537 -26.83 -0.11 25.83
CA VAL A 537 -25.60 -0.32 25.07
C VAL A 537 -24.42 0.10 25.94
N SER A 538 -23.30 -0.60 25.80
CA SER A 538 -22.01 -0.17 26.34
C SER A 538 -20.94 -0.25 25.26
N LYS A 539 -20.13 0.80 25.13
CA LYS A 539 -19.06 0.89 24.13
C LYS A 539 -17.86 1.67 24.65
N VAL A 540 -16.71 1.43 24.03
CA VAL A 540 -15.49 2.22 24.26
C VAL A 540 -15.44 3.35 23.23
N ILE A 541 -15.19 4.57 23.68
CA ILE A 541 -15.04 5.75 22.81
C ILE A 541 -13.68 6.43 23.01
N ARG A 542 -13.21 7.12 21.96
CA ARG A 542 -11.99 7.93 21.97
C ARG A 542 -12.34 9.37 21.70
N LEU A 543 -12.44 10.18 22.74
CA LEU A 543 -12.67 11.61 22.59
C LEU A 543 -11.35 12.30 22.20
N PRO A 544 -11.24 12.92 21.02
CA PRO A 544 -10.07 13.71 20.68
C PRO A 544 -10.04 14.95 21.58
N MET A 545 -8.97 15.06 22.35
CA MET A 545 -8.72 16.21 23.19
C MET A 545 -8.01 17.24 22.33
N GLY A 546 -8.45 18.50 22.38
CA GLY A 546 -7.81 19.59 21.64
C GLY A 546 -6.38 19.91 22.13
N PRO A 547 -5.87 21.12 21.87
CA PRO A 547 -4.58 21.56 22.41
C PRO A 547 -4.53 21.45 23.94
N ALA A 548 -3.32 21.37 24.52
CA ALA A 548 -3.14 21.36 25.96
C ALA A 548 -3.78 22.59 26.62
N GLY A 549 -4.36 22.33 27.77
CA GLY A 549 -5.15 23.27 28.56
C GLY A 549 -5.63 22.55 29.81
N THR A 550 -6.44 23.23 30.61
CA THR A 550 -6.99 22.62 31.83
C THR A 550 -7.95 21.48 31.50
N GLY A 551 -8.04 20.45 32.35
CA GLY A 551 -8.93 19.29 32.14
C GLY A 551 -10.36 19.66 31.73
N PRO A 552 -11.07 20.51 32.51
CA PRO A 552 -12.43 20.96 32.21
C PRO A 552 -12.53 21.71 30.87
N GLU A 553 -11.60 22.63 30.59
CA GLU A 553 -11.59 23.41 29.35
C GLU A 553 -11.39 22.51 28.12
N ARG A 554 -10.54 21.49 28.22
CA ARG A 554 -10.34 20.54 27.12
C ARG A 554 -11.56 19.66 26.87
N LEU A 555 -12.26 19.23 27.92
CA LEU A 555 -13.52 18.48 27.79
C LEU A 555 -14.61 19.36 27.14
N MET A 556 -14.72 20.61 27.58
CA MET A 556 -15.67 21.58 27.03
C MET A 556 -15.36 21.92 25.56
N ASN A 557 -14.08 22.09 25.20
CA ASN A 557 -13.64 22.27 23.81
C ASN A 557 -13.89 21.04 22.94
N ALA A 558 -13.84 19.84 23.51
CA ALA A 558 -14.25 18.62 22.84
C ALA A 558 -15.79 18.48 22.74
N GLY A 559 -16.53 19.37 23.39
CA GLY A 559 -17.99 19.46 23.41
C GLY A 559 -18.66 18.54 24.43
N LEU A 560 -17.95 18.14 25.48
CA LEU A 560 -18.44 17.26 26.54
C LEU A 560 -18.51 18.01 27.87
N GLU A 561 -19.72 18.13 28.42
CA GLU A 561 -19.95 18.56 29.80
C GLU A 561 -20.38 17.34 30.64
N THR A 562 -19.79 17.20 31.82
CA THR A 562 -20.04 16.06 32.71
C THR A 562 -20.56 16.53 34.06
N ARG A 563 -21.54 15.83 34.60
CA ARG A 563 -22.06 16.01 35.96
C ARG A 563 -21.63 14.84 36.84
N LEU A 564 -21.21 15.15 38.06
CA LEU A 564 -20.79 14.15 39.03
C LEU A 564 -21.91 13.93 40.05
N GLU A 565 -22.49 12.74 40.06
CA GLU A 565 -23.53 12.34 41.02
C GLU A 565 -22.99 11.23 41.91
N ALA A 566 -22.65 11.60 43.15
CA ALA A 566 -21.98 10.71 44.12
C ALA A 566 -20.65 10.13 43.58
N ASP A 567 -20.66 8.89 43.08
CA ASP A 567 -19.51 8.19 42.49
C ASP A 567 -19.66 7.93 40.98
N ARG A 568 -20.76 8.40 40.36
CA ARG A 568 -21.05 8.24 38.94
C ARG A 568 -20.72 9.53 38.20
N VAL A 569 -20.17 9.38 36.99
CA VAL A 569 -19.94 10.50 36.08
C VAL A 569 -20.90 10.34 34.91
N LEU A 570 -21.84 11.28 34.80
CA LEU A 570 -22.88 11.28 33.77
C LEU A 570 -22.59 12.39 32.77
N VAL A 571 -22.97 12.16 31.52
CA VAL A 571 -22.90 13.16 30.46
C VAL A 571 -24.06 14.14 30.66
N ASP A 572 -23.73 15.39 30.99
CA ASP A 572 -24.71 16.44 31.28
C ASP A 572 -25.14 17.18 30.01
N ASN A 573 -24.20 17.40 29.09
CA ASN A 573 -24.51 18.06 27.84
C ASN A 573 -23.48 17.72 26.77
N ILE A 574 -23.93 17.71 25.51
CA ILE A 574 -23.10 17.50 24.33
C ILE A 574 -23.36 18.66 23.38
N VAL A 575 -22.28 19.36 23.03
CA VAL A 575 -22.37 20.48 22.09
C VAL A 575 -22.63 19.95 20.69
N PHE A 576 -23.64 20.49 20.00
CA PHE A 576 -23.97 20.11 18.63
C PHE A 576 -22.82 20.41 17.65
N GLY A 577 -22.54 19.47 16.76
CA GLY A 577 -21.43 19.49 15.80
C GLY A 577 -20.05 19.21 16.42
N SER A 578 -19.97 18.91 17.72
CA SER A 578 -18.71 18.71 18.43
C SER A 578 -18.07 17.33 18.19
N ALA A 579 -16.82 17.19 18.61
CA ALA A 579 -16.14 15.90 18.58
C ALA A 579 -16.83 14.85 19.47
N ALA A 580 -17.42 15.26 20.59
CA ALA A 580 -18.18 14.38 21.48
C ALA A 580 -19.41 13.79 20.80
N GLU A 581 -20.18 14.60 20.06
CA GLU A 581 -21.33 14.10 19.27
C GLU A 581 -20.87 13.16 18.15
N GLN A 582 -19.77 13.49 17.47
CA GLN A 582 -19.25 12.68 16.36
C GLN A 582 -18.77 11.29 16.80
N VAL A 583 -18.30 11.13 18.04
CA VAL A 583 -17.96 9.80 18.59
C VAL A 583 -19.19 9.05 19.14
N GLY A 584 -20.37 9.66 19.03
CA GLY A 584 -21.67 9.10 19.38
C GLY A 584 -21.86 8.98 20.89
N LEU A 585 -21.36 9.93 21.67
CA LEU A 585 -21.85 10.16 23.03
C LEU A 585 -23.30 10.64 22.96
N ASP A 586 -24.08 10.34 23.98
CA ASP A 586 -25.45 10.85 24.11
C ASP A 586 -25.66 11.44 25.51
N PHE A 587 -26.67 12.28 25.63
CA PHE A 587 -27.08 12.88 26.89
C PHE A 587 -27.50 11.78 27.88
N ASP A 588 -27.19 12.00 29.16
CA ASP A 588 -27.51 11.11 30.29
C ASP A 588 -26.82 9.74 30.27
N TRP A 589 -25.88 9.53 29.34
CA TRP A 589 -25.04 8.34 29.36
C TRP A 589 -24.05 8.37 30.52
N GLU A 590 -23.73 7.21 31.06
CA GLU A 590 -22.77 7.04 32.15
C GLU A 590 -21.38 6.73 31.62
N ILE A 591 -20.38 7.44 32.12
CA ILE A 591 -18.98 7.11 31.96
C ILE A 591 -18.60 6.11 33.06
N THR A 592 -18.46 4.83 32.69
CA THR A 592 -18.26 3.74 33.64
C THR A 592 -16.78 3.48 33.96
N GLY A 593 -15.86 3.94 33.11
CA GLY A 593 -14.42 3.83 33.35
C GLY A 593 -13.57 4.64 32.38
N LEU A 594 -12.36 5.01 32.81
CA LEU A 594 -11.37 5.68 31.96
C LEU A 594 -10.24 4.69 31.66
N GLN A 595 -9.88 4.53 30.39
CA GLN A 595 -8.86 3.56 29.98
C GLN A 595 -7.53 4.25 29.69
N VAL A 596 -6.48 3.82 30.39
CA VAL A 596 -5.10 4.25 30.14
C VAL A 596 -4.23 3.05 29.80
N ALA A 597 -3.15 3.27 29.05
CA ALA A 597 -2.18 2.22 28.77
C ALA A 597 -1.49 1.79 30.08
N ALA A 598 -1.51 0.51 30.40
CA ALA A 598 -0.85 -0.01 31.59
C ALA A 598 0.68 0.07 31.46
N GLU A 599 1.39 0.35 32.55
CA GLU A 599 2.85 0.25 32.60
C GLU A 599 3.27 -1.22 32.50
N ARG A 600 3.94 -1.59 31.39
CA ARG A 600 4.36 -2.97 31.14
C ARG A 600 5.70 -3.05 30.41
N PRO A 601 6.45 -4.15 30.55
CA PRO A 601 7.68 -4.33 29.79
C PRO A 601 7.39 -4.39 28.28
N PRO A 602 8.40 -4.13 27.42
CA PRO A 602 8.19 -4.07 25.98
C PRO A 602 7.67 -5.39 25.40
N LYS A 603 6.56 -5.34 24.67
CA LYS A 603 5.98 -6.49 23.93
C LYS A 603 7.00 -7.20 23.02
N HIS A 604 8.02 -6.48 22.54
CA HIS A 604 9.11 -6.99 21.69
C HIS A 604 9.93 -8.10 22.32
N LEU A 605 9.84 -8.34 23.64
CA LEU A 605 10.46 -9.50 24.29
C LEU A 605 9.98 -10.83 23.70
N MET A 606 8.76 -10.88 23.16
CA MET A 606 8.24 -12.06 22.44
C MET A 606 9.01 -12.40 21.16
N PHE A 607 9.90 -11.53 20.68
CA PHE A 607 10.77 -11.84 19.56
C PHE A 607 11.83 -12.89 19.92
N ILE A 608 12.26 -12.93 21.19
CA ILE A 608 13.28 -13.89 21.65
C ILE A 608 12.83 -15.35 21.43
N PRO A 609 11.67 -15.81 21.97
CA PRO A 609 11.22 -17.18 21.74
C PRO A 609 10.94 -17.45 20.26
N ALA A 610 10.44 -16.47 19.51
CA ALA A 610 10.18 -16.62 18.07
C ALA A 610 11.49 -16.83 17.27
N LEU A 611 12.54 -16.06 17.56
CA LEU A 611 13.84 -16.19 16.91
C LEU A 611 14.57 -17.47 17.32
N LEU A 612 14.40 -17.95 18.55
CA LEU A 612 14.92 -19.25 18.98
C LEU A 612 14.26 -20.39 18.20
N LEU A 613 12.94 -20.37 18.07
CA LEU A 613 12.20 -21.36 17.27
C LEU A 613 12.66 -21.33 15.80
N LEU A 614 12.82 -20.12 15.23
CA LEU A 614 13.35 -19.96 13.87
C LEU A 614 14.76 -20.55 13.74
N GLY A 615 15.64 -20.33 14.73
CA GLY A 615 16.99 -20.90 14.77
C GLY A 615 16.98 -22.43 14.76
N VAL A 616 16.07 -23.05 15.53
CA VAL A 616 15.87 -24.51 15.53
C VAL A 616 15.46 -25.02 14.15
N ILE A 617 14.47 -24.38 13.51
CA ILE A 617 14.03 -24.75 12.15
C ILE A 617 15.19 -24.61 11.16
N ALA A 618 15.93 -23.51 11.22
CA ALA A 618 17.08 -23.26 10.35
C ALA A 618 18.14 -24.36 10.49
N MET A 619 18.44 -24.76 11.73
CA MET A 619 19.39 -25.83 12.03
C MET A 619 18.93 -27.18 11.49
N LEU A 620 17.64 -27.53 11.67
CA LEU A 620 17.04 -28.76 11.14
C LEU A 620 17.08 -28.79 9.61
N GLN A 621 16.75 -27.68 8.95
CA GLN A 621 16.79 -27.57 7.50
C GLN A 621 18.23 -27.62 6.95
N LYS A 622 19.18 -26.96 7.62
CA LYS A 622 20.60 -26.94 7.22
C LYS A 622 21.22 -28.34 7.29
N ARG A 623 20.91 -29.12 8.33
CA ARG A 623 21.32 -30.54 8.46
C ARG A 623 20.82 -31.41 7.31
N ARG A 624 19.62 -31.14 6.78
CA ARG A 624 19.10 -31.86 5.60
C ARG A 624 19.75 -31.41 4.30
N SER A 625 20.07 -30.12 4.18
CA SER A 625 20.75 -29.57 3.00
C SER A 625 22.16 -30.15 2.80
N SER A 626 22.92 -30.37 3.88
CA SER A 626 24.25 -31.00 3.79
C SER A 626 24.18 -32.45 3.33
N SER A 627 23.21 -33.22 3.82
CA SER A 627 22.98 -34.61 3.37
C SER A 627 22.59 -34.72 1.89
N SER A 628 21.92 -33.70 1.33
CA SER A 628 21.54 -33.68 -0.10
C SER A 628 22.68 -33.28 -1.03
N ARG A 629 23.72 -32.60 -0.51
CA ARG A 629 24.91 -32.22 -1.29
C ARG A 629 25.91 -33.37 -1.44
N GLU A 630 25.98 -34.28 -0.48
CA GLU A 630 26.86 -35.47 -0.56
C GLU A 630 26.42 -36.46 -1.65
N THR A 631 25.16 -36.45 -2.07
CA THR A 631 24.65 -37.28 -3.18
C THR A 631 24.84 -36.67 -4.57
N ILE A 632 25.37 -35.45 -4.68
CA ILE A 632 25.70 -34.80 -5.96
C ILE A 632 27.21 -34.57 -6.01
N SER A 633 27.98 -35.66 -5.98
CA SER A 633 29.37 -35.64 -6.44
C SER A 633 29.36 -35.67 -7.97
N PRO A 634 30.13 -34.82 -8.67
CA PRO A 634 30.19 -34.85 -10.12
C PRO A 634 30.85 -36.16 -10.58
N ALA A 635 30.13 -36.91 -11.40
CA ALA A 635 30.72 -37.86 -12.35
C ALA A 635 30.74 -37.20 -13.72
#